data_AF-A0A6L2JLU8-F1
#
_entry.id   AF-A0A6L2JLU8-F1
#
_cell.length_a   1.000
_cell.length_b   1.000
_cell.length_c   1.000
_cell.angle_alpha   90.00
_cell.angle_beta   90.00
_cell.angle_gamma   90.00
#
_symmetry.space_group_name_H-M   'P 1'
#
loop_
_entity.id
_entity.type
_entity.pdbx_description
1 polymer ?
#
loop_
_entity_poly.entity_id
_entity_poly.type
_entity_poly.pdbx_seq_one_letter_code
_entity_poly.pdbx_strand_id
1 'polypeptide(L)'
;VAALITNDFGDDEPTRDIVVNKKDIGPKRILELHPSYMALQYPLLFLYGDDGYHDKILYHNNIDMFITITLNLKWPKINEMLEHMPGWRAHDRPEVVTMVFKLKLTELLDDLTKNQVFGESRAVVYVIEFQKRGLPHADILLWFKENCKCKTPGDINDIILAELPSSTDDPTGYKAVTDDMLHGPCGEDARYVSCNVKGKCLKHFPKPLYEEIIINQDGYPIYRRRDNAVTF
;
A
#
# COMPACT_ATOMS: atom_id res chain seq x y z
N VAL A 1 9.45 24.91 4.75
CA VAL A 1 8.11 25.34 4.28
C VAL A 1 7.14 24.88 5.35
N ALA A 2 6.30 25.77 5.86
CA ALA A 2 5.25 25.44 6.82
C ALA A 2 3.90 25.77 6.17
N ALA A 3 2.90 24.93 6.42
CA ALA A 3 1.53 25.12 5.97
C ALA A 3 0.62 25.21 7.20
N LEU A 4 -0.29 26.18 7.20
CA LEU A 4 -1.32 26.35 8.23
C LEU A 4 -2.67 26.27 7.55
N ILE A 5 -3.55 25.42 8.09
CA ILE A 5 -4.96 25.33 7.70
C ILE A 5 -5.73 26.25 8.64
N THR A 6 -6.39 27.26 8.10
CA THR A 6 -7.28 28.13 8.86
C THR A 6 -8.72 27.68 8.66
N ASN A 7 -9.55 27.73 9.71
CA ASN A 7 -10.99 27.44 9.73
C ASN A 7 -11.43 25.96 9.86
N ASP A 8 -10.65 25.08 10.50
CA ASP A 8 -11.07 23.68 10.76
C ASP A 8 -12.19 23.52 11.84
N PHE A 9 -12.64 24.60 12.49
CA PHE A 9 -13.54 24.53 13.68
C PHE A 9 -14.73 25.53 13.69
N GLY A 10 -15.19 26.05 12.56
CA GLY A 10 -16.35 26.96 12.52
C GLY A 10 -17.24 26.75 11.31
N ASP A 11 -18.55 26.64 11.53
CA ASP A 11 -19.55 26.21 10.54
C ASP A 11 -20.03 27.31 9.57
N ASP A 12 -19.53 28.55 9.64
CA ASP A 12 -20.15 29.71 8.96
C ASP A 12 -19.24 30.57 8.04
N GLU A 13 -18.05 30.09 7.62
CA GLU A 13 -17.23 30.81 6.61
C GLU A 13 -16.92 29.97 5.35
N PRO A 14 -16.92 30.56 4.12
CA PRO A 14 -16.68 29.80 2.90
C PRO A 14 -15.19 29.49 2.65
N THR A 15 -14.94 28.25 2.20
CA THR A 15 -13.72 27.64 1.62
C THR A 15 -12.45 27.66 2.47
N ARG A 16 -11.87 26.47 2.71
CA ARG A 16 -10.67 26.28 3.54
C ARG A 16 -9.48 26.94 2.84
N ASP A 17 -8.75 27.77 3.58
CA ASP A 17 -7.55 28.44 3.09
C ASP A 17 -6.29 27.78 3.65
N ILE A 18 -5.37 27.36 2.76
CA ILE A 18 -4.01 26.98 3.17
C ILE A 18 -3.05 28.12 2.86
N VAL A 19 -2.28 28.53 3.87
CA VAL A 19 -1.20 29.51 3.72
C VAL A 19 0.15 28.79 3.77
N VAL A 20 0.90 28.88 2.68
CA VAL A 20 2.23 28.29 2.52
C VAL A 20 3.30 29.37 2.63
N ASN A 21 4.23 29.22 3.57
CA ASN A 21 5.37 30.13 3.69
C ASN A 21 6.64 29.55 3.02
N LYS A 22 7.08 30.17 1.93
CA LYS A 22 8.38 29.90 1.28
C LYS A 22 9.38 30.95 1.77
N LYS A 23 10.59 30.51 2.15
CA LYS A 23 11.59 31.29 2.91
C LYS A 23 11.89 32.70 2.37
N ASP A 24 11.57 33.01 1.12
CA ASP A 24 11.95 34.27 0.47
C ASP A 24 10.78 35.01 -0.24
N ILE A 25 9.54 34.53 -0.15
CA ILE A 25 8.40 35.09 -0.93
C ILE A 25 7.18 35.42 -0.04
N GLY A 26 7.30 35.25 1.27
CA GLY A 26 6.20 35.48 2.19
C GLY A 26 5.08 34.43 2.07
N PRO A 27 3.99 34.60 2.84
CA PRO A 27 2.86 33.68 2.81
C PRO A 27 2.10 33.74 1.47
N LYS A 28 1.89 32.58 0.85
CA LYS A 28 1.02 32.41 -0.32
C LYS A 28 -0.19 31.58 0.04
N ARG A 29 -1.39 32.07 -0.32
CA ARG A 29 -2.63 31.32 -0.19
C ARG A 29 -2.77 30.38 -1.39
N ILE A 30 -3.09 29.11 -1.14
CA ILE A 30 -3.39 28.12 -2.17
C ILE A 30 -4.84 27.67 -2.02
N LEU A 31 -5.50 27.42 -3.17
CA LEU A 31 -6.87 26.91 -3.21
C LEU A 31 -6.91 25.42 -2.84
N GLU A 32 -8.08 24.90 -2.47
CA GLU A 32 -8.31 23.46 -2.18
C GLU A 32 -7.93 22.53 -3.36
N LEU A 33 -7.93 23.06 -4.58
CA LEU A 33 -7.55 22.33 -5.80
C LEU A 33 -6.03 22.33 -6.05
N HIS A 34 -5.23 22.99 -5.21
CA HIS A 34 -3.79 23.07 -5.39
C HIS A 34 -3.14 21.70 -5.10
N PRO A 35 -2.14 21.23 -5.89
CA PRO A 35 -1.54 19.90 -5.70
C PRO A 35 -1.00 19.64 -4.28
N SER A 36 -0.52 20.67 -3.60
CA SER A 36 -0.08 20.58 -2.20
C SER A 36 -1.20 20.39 -1.17
N TYR A 37 -2.47 20.55 -1.56
CA TYR A 37 -3.67 20.33 -0.75
C TYR A 37 -4.11 18.84 -0.74
N MET A 38 -3.79 18.09 -1.81
CA MET A 38 -4.21 16.69 -2.00
C MET A 38 -3.57 15.69 -1.01
N ALA A 39 -2.73 16.12 -0.08
CA ALA A 39 -2.10 15.24 0.89
C ALA A 39 -3.08 14.65 1.93
N LEU A 40 -4.36 15.07 1.94
CA LEU A 40 -5.35 14.69 2.98
C LEU A 40 -6.73 14.24 2.47
N GLN A 41 -6.95 14.19 1.15
CA GLN A 41 -8.19 13.64 0.57
C GLN A 41 -7.81 12.76 -0.62
N TYR A 42 -8.48 11.60 -0.73
CA TYR A 42 -8.33 10.62 -1.80
C TYR A 42 -7.90 11.29 -3.11
N PRO A 43 -6.68 11.02 -3.60
CA PRO A 43 -6.22 11.69 -4.79
C PRO A 43 -7.00 11.11 -5.97
N LEU A 44 -7.89 11.93 -6.52
CA LEU A 44 -8.40 11.76 -7.87
C LEU A 44 -7.21 11.92 -8.81
N LEU A 45 -6.76 10.81 -9.40
CA LEU A 45 -5.53 10.78 -10.17
C LEU A 45 -5.79 10.58 -11.66
N PHE A 46 -5.10 11.41 -12.43
CA PHE A 46 -5.15 11.47 -13.88
C PHE A 46 -4.03 10.59 -14.43
N LEU A 47 -4.42 9.51 -15.11
CA LEU A 47 -3.55 8.40 -15.55
C LEU A 47 -2.38 8.78 -16.46
N TYR A 48 -2.30 10.02 -16.93
CA TYR A 48 -1.30 10.49 -17.90
C TYR A 48 -0.32 11.52 -17.34
N GLY A 49 -0.37 11.79 -16.03
CA GLY A 49 0.49 12.81 -15.41
C GLY A 49 0.08 14.23 -15.78
N ASP A 50 -1.18 14.43 -16.17
CA ASP A 50 -1.75 15.75 -16.41
C ASP A 50 -1.88 16.51 -15.07
N ASP A 51 -1.33 17.72 -15.03
CA ASP A 51 -1.46 18.61 -13.87
C ASP A 51 -2.90 19.20 -13.84
N GLY A 52 -3.67 18.79 -12.83
CA GLY A 52 -5.02 19.31 -12.58
C GLY A 52 -6.12 18.64 -13.41
N TYR A 53 -7.38 18.89 -13.03
CA TYR A 53 -8.55 18.34 -13.71
C TYR A 53 -8.84 19.07 -15.02
N HIS A 54 -9.11 18.33 -16.10
CA HIS A 54 -9.74 18.86 -17.31
C HIS A 54 -10.56 17.81 -18.07
N ASP A 55 -11.57 18.25 -18.83
CA ASP A 55 -12.55 17.36 -19.49
C ASP A 55 -11.96 16.44 -20.57
N LYS A 56 -10.72 16.70 -21.00
CA LYS A 56 -10.00 15.92 -22.01
C LYS A 56 -9.18 14.76 -21.45
N ILE A 57 -9.21 14.51 -20.15
CA ILE A 57 -8.40 13.44 -19.55
C ILE A 57 -8.99 12.08 -19.93
N LEU A 58 -8.13 11.20 -20.42
CA LEU A 58 -8.51 9.84 -20.80
C LEU A 58 -8.69 9.00 -19.53
N TYR A 59 -9.91 8.51 -19.32
CA TYR A 59 -10.22 7.56 -18.24
C TYR A 59 -9.78 6.15 -18.65
N HIS A 60 -9.04 5.46 -17.78
CA HIS A 60 -8.70 4.07 -17.96
C HIS A 60 -9.51 3.25 -16.96
N ASN A 61 -10.48 2.50 -17.46
CA ASN A 61 -11.55 1.97 -16.62
C ASN A 61 -11.14 0.81 -15.70
N ASN A 62 -9.96 0.20 -15.89
CA ASN A 62 -9.51 -0.95 -15.07
C ASN A 62 -8.08 -0.75 -14.58
N ILE A 63 -7.87 -0.83 -13.27
CA ILE A 63 -6.56 -0.96 -12.60
C ILE A 63 -6.04 -2.37 -12.84
N ASP A 64 -4.76 -2.51 -13.19
CA ASP A 64 -4.16 -3.82 -13.43
C ASP A 64 -3.63 -4.44 -12.12
N MET A 65 -3.06 -3.63 -11.22
CA MET A 65 -2.64 -4.08 -9.90
C MET A 65 -2.91 -3.05 -8.78
N PHE A 66 -3.31 -3.59 -7.63
CA PHE A 66 -3.39 -2.86 -6.37
C PHE A 66 -2.38 -3.46 -5.39
N ILE A 67 -1.43 -2.65 -4.93
CA ILE A 67 -0.33 -3.06 -4.06
C ILE A 67 -0.37 -2.20 -2.80
N THR A 68 -0.25 -2.84 -1.64
CA THR A 68 -0.15 -2.13 -0.37
C THR A 68 1.21 -2.38 0.26
N ILE A 69 1.85 -1.34 0.79
CA ILE A 69 3.04 -1.48 1.65
C ILE A 69 2.76 -0.84 3.01
N THR A 70 3.00 -1.60 4.07
CA THR A 70 2.88 -1.12 5.45
C THR A 70 4.26 -1.11 6.10
N LEU A 71 4.58 -0.08 6.88
CA LEU A 71 5.80 -0.08 7.67
C LEU A 71 5.84 -1.28 8.63
N ASN A 72 7.00 -1.96 8.68
CA ASN A 72 7.35 -2.88 9.75
C ASN A 72 8.42 -2.26 10.67
N LEU A 73 8.10 -2.06 11.95
CA LEU A 73 9.03 -1.53 12.96
C LEU A 73 10.26 -2.44 13.18
N LYS A 74 10.19 -3.71 12.77
CA LYS A 74 11.29 -4.67 12.88
C LYS A 74 12.31 -4.56 11.74
N TRP A 75 12.09 -3.67 10.76
CA TRP A 75 13.03 -3.53 9.65
C TRP A 75 14.44 -3.20 10.16
N PRO A 76 15.48 -3.93 9.70
CA PRO A 76 16.85 -3.79 10.24
C PRO A 76 17.36 -2.35 10.22
N LYS A 77 17.03 -1.59 9.17
CA LYS A 77 17.48 -0.20 9.04
C LYS A 77 16.96 0.71 10.14
N ILE A 78 15.76 0.46 10.68
CA ILE A 78 15.23 1.23 11.82
C ILE A 78 16.10 0.97 13.04
N ASN A 79 16.39 -0.30 13.34
CA ASN A 79 17.22 -0.69 14.48
C ASN A 79 18.64 -0.12 14.36
N GLU A 80 19.28 -0.24 13.19
CA GLU A 80 20.61 0.32 12.91
C GLU A 80 20.66 1.83 13.17
N MET A 81 19.62 2.58 12.78
CA MET A 81 19.57 4.01 13.05
C MET A 81 19.36 4.31 14.54
N LEU A 82 18.52 3.53 15.23
CA LEU A 82 18.27 3.69 16.66
C LEU A 82 19.47 3.31 17.54
N GLU A 83 20.36 2.42 17.08
CA GLU A 83 21.62 2.10 17.78
C GLU A 83 22.50 3.33 18.01
N HIS A 84 22.43 4.32 17.11
CA HIS A 84 23.14 5.60 17.24
C HIS A 84 22.43 6.58 18.19
N MET A 85 21.29 6.21 18.76
CA MET A 85 20.40 7.05 19.55
C MET A 85 19.93 6.31 20.80
N PRO A 86 20.84 6.06 21.77
CA PRO A 86 20.55 5.21 22.92
C PRO A 86 19.37 5.73 23.74
N GLY A 87 18.50 4.79 24.17
CA GLY A 87 17.32 5.08 24.99
C GLY A 87 16.04 5.43 24.21
N TRP A 88 16.13 5.65 22.90
CA TRP A 88 14.96 5.95 22.06
C TRP A 88 14.40 4.69 21.40
N ARG A 89 13.08 4.58 21.34
CA ARG A 89 12.39 3.50 20.61
C ARG A 89 11.85 4.04 19.28
N ALA A 90 11.54 3.15 18.35
CA ALA A 90 11.09 3.53 17.01
C ALA A 90 9.85 4.44 17.02
N HIS A 91 8.88 4.18 17.89
CA HIS A 91 7.68 5.03 18.03
C HIS A 91 7.98 6.40 18.64
N ASP A 92 9.09 6.55 19.36
CA ASP A 92 9.52 7.84 19.92
C ASP A 92 10.21 8.70 18.84
N ARG A 93 10.54 8.13 17.66
CA ARG A 93 11.31 8.75 16.56
C ARG A 93 10.59 8.61 15.21
N PRO A 94 9.45 9.29 15.01
CA PRO A 94 8.63 9.17 13.80
C PRO A 94 9.37 9.55 12.51
N GLU A 95 10.40 10.41 12.58
CA GLU A 95 11.23 10.79 11.45
C GLU A 95 12.11 9.63 10.94
N VAL A 96 12.63 8.78 11.83
CA VAL A 96 13.39 7.58 11.45
C VAL A 96 12.48 6.60 10.73
N VAL A 97 11.32 6.35 11.34
CA VAL A 97 10.29 5.48 10.81
C VAL A 97 9.82 5.93 9.42
N THR A 98 9.48 7.21 9.27
CA THR A 98 8.98 7.77 8.01
C THR A 98 10.06 7.78 6.93
N MET A 99 11.32 8.04 7.30
CA MET A 99 12.44 8.02 6.36
C MET A 99 12.71 6.61 5.84
N VAL A 100 12.78 5.60 6.72
CA VAL A 100 12.99 4.21 6.29
C VAL A 100 11.82 3.73 5.42
N PHE A 101 10.58 4.07 5.79
CA PHE A 101 9.42 3.81 4.94
C PHE A 101 9.55 4.43 3.56
N LYS A 102 9.92 5.72 3.48
CA LYS A 102 10.06 6.40 2.19
C LYS A 102 11.19 5.82 1.35
N LEU A 103 12.28 5.37 1.95
CA LEU A 103 13.37 4.67 1.25
C LEU A 103 12.85 3.37 0.62
N LYS A 104 12.17 2.53 1.41
CA LYS A 104 11.57 1.26 0.94
C LYS A 104 10.50 1.47 -0.12
N LEU A 105 9.63 2.46 0.05
CA LEU A 105 8.61 2.81 -0.92
C LEU A 105 9.24 3.30 -2.24
N THR A 106 10.30 4.11 -2.18
CA THR A 106 11.01 4.57 -3.38
C THR A 106 11.66 3.39 -4.12
N GLU A 107 12.29 2.47 -3.39
CA GLU A 107 12.87 1.24 -3.95
C GLU A 107 11.80 0.40 -4.66
N LEU A 108 10.65 0.18 -4.01
CA LEU A 108 9.51 -0.52 -4.62
C LEU A 108 9.00 0.19 -5.87
N LEU A 109 8.82 1.52 -5.84
CA LEU A 109 8.35 2.28 -7.01
C LEU A 109 9.36 2.21 -8.17
N ASP A 110 10.66 2.21 -7.88
CA ASP A 110 11.70 2.02 -8.88
C ASP A 110 11.64 0.60 -9.48
N ASP A 111 11.38 -0.42 -8.66
CA ASP A 111 11.18 -1.79 -9.16
C ASP A 111 9.98 -1.89 -10.11
N LEU A 112 8.87 -1.26 -9.74
CA LEU A 112 7.64 -1.27 -10.56
C LEU A 112 7.81 -0.45 -11.86
N THR A 113 8.46 0.71 -11.81
CA THR A 113 8.46 1.67 -12.93
C THR A 113 9.72 1.64 -13.78
N LYS A 114 10.90 1.53 -13.17
CA LYS A 114 12.20 1.59 -13.85
C LYS A 114 12.74 0.20 -14.17
N ASN A 115 12.72 -0.69 -13.18
CA ASN A 115 13.22 -2.06 -13.37
C ASN A 115 12.15 -2.97 -14.01
N GLN A 116 10.88 -2.53 -13.99
CA GLN A 116 9.77 -3.16 -14.70
C GLN A 116 9.63 -4.64 -14.32
N VAL A 117 9.75 -4.97 -13.02
CA VAL A 117 9.81 -6.35 -12.52
C VAL A 117 8.57 -7.18 -12.86
N PHE A 118 7.44 -6.53 -13.13
CA PHE A 118 6.18 -7.17 -13.55
C PHE A 118 5.79 -6.85 -15.00
N GLY A 119 6.68 -6.22 -15.76
CA GLY A 119 6.42 -5.68 -17.09
C GLY A 119 6.35 -4.15 -17.11
N GLU A 120 6.21 -3.60 -18.31
CA GLU A 120 6.29 -2.16 -18.53
C GLU A 120 5.06 -1.43 -17.97
N SER A 121 5.32 -0.57 -16.98
CA SER A 121 4.33 0.30 -16.36
C SER A 121 3.92 1.43 -17.31
N ARG A 122 2.62 1.60 -17.54
CA ARG A 122 2.04 2.77 -18.20
C ARG A 122 1.90 3.94 -17.23
N ALA A 123 1.41 3.65 -16.02
CA ALA A 123 1.19 4.65 -14.99
C ALA A 123 1.25 4.01 -13.60
N VAL A 124 1.72 4.78 -12.62
CA VAL A 124 1.68 4.40 -11.20
C VAL A 124 1.15 5.58 -10.40
N VAL A 125 0.24 5.28 -9.51
CA VAL A 125 -0.39 6.19 -8.57
C VAL A 125 -0.19 5.60 -7.19
N TYR A 126 0.11 6.43 -6.20
CA TYR A 126 0.08 5.96 -4.82
C TYR A 126 -0.31 7.06 -3.84
N VAL A 127 -0.87 6.63 -2.73
CA VAL A 127 -1.26 7.47 -1.60
C VAL A 127 -0.50 6.97 -0.39
N ILE A 128 0.00 7.89 0.44
CA ILE A 128 0.54 7.53 1.75
C ILE A 128 -0.44 8.00 2.80
N GLU A 129 -0.91 7.08 3.62
CA GLU A 129 -1.76 7.36 4.78
C GLU A 129 -1.09 6.89 6.06
N PHE A 130 -1.46 7.49 7.18
CA PHE A 130 -1.03 7.03 8.50
C PHE A 130 -2.16 6.21 9.11
N GLN A 131 -1.97 4.89 9.14
CA GLN A 131 -2.96 3.98 9.70
C GLN A 131 -3.03 4.08 11.23
N LYS A 132 -4.00 3.37 11.83
CA LYS A 132 -4.16 3.32 13.29
C LYS A 132 -2.81 2.98 13.94
N ARG A 133 -2.43 3.77 14.97
CA ARG A 133 -1.10 3.80 15.65
C ARG A 133 -0.04 4.70 14.99
N GLY A 134 -0.40 5.46 13.95
CA GLY A 134 0.47 6.49 13.37
C GLY A 134 1.63 5.92 12.56
N LEU A 135 1.47 4.71 12.00
CA LEU A 135 2.48 4.12 11.12
C LEU A 135 2.11 4.40 9.66
N PRO A 136 3.09 4.75 8.81
CA PRO A 136 2.82 5.00 7.41
C PRO A 136 2.47 3.70 6.67
N HIS A 137 1.53 3.85 5.77
CA HIS A 137 1.01 2.85 4.86
C HIS A 137 0.87 3.49 3.48
N ALA A 138 1.06 2.74 2.42
CA ALA A 138 0.81 3.24 1.09
C ALA A 138 -0.04 2.26 0.28
N ASP A 139 -1.05 2.83 -0.36
CA ASP A 139 -1.89 2.21 -1.37
C ASP A 139 -1.35 2.61 -2.74
N ILE A 140 -1.02 1.62 -3.59
CA ILE A 140 -0.40 1.82 -4.90
C ILE A 140 -1.32 1.20 -5.96
N LEU A 141 -1.68 2.00 -6.96
CA LEU A 141 -2.38 1.59 -8.17
C LEU A 141 -1.39 1.58 -9.33
N LEU A 142 -1.34 0.45 -10.04
CA LEU A 142 -0.43 0.22 -11.15
C LEU A 142 -1.23 -0.15 -12.41
N TRP A 143 -0.88 0.49 -13.52
CA TRP A 143 -1.38 0.16 -14.86
C TRP A 143 -0.23 -0.22 -15.76
N PHE A 144 -0.42 -1.30 -16.50
CA PHE A 144 0.54 -1.80 -17.48
C PHE A 144 0.29 -1.25 -18.88
N LYS A 145 1.33 -1.29 -19.71
CA LYS A 145 1.12 -1.23 -21.16
C LYS A 145 0.32 -2.43 -21.63
N GLU A 146 -0.42 -2.26 -22.72
CA GLU A 146 -1.41 -3.24 -23.20
C GLU A 146 -0.82 -4.64 -23.49
N ASN A 147 0.45 -4.70 -23.88
CA ASN A 147 1.20 -5.93 -24.13
C ASN A 147 1.75 -6.60 -22.85
N CYS A 148 1.70 -5.91 -21.70
CA CYS A 148 2.17 -6.40 -20.40
C CYS A 148 1.01 -6.71 -19.43
N LYS A 149 -0.24 -6.47 -19.83
CA LYS A 149 -1.40 -6.76 -18.98
C LYS A 149 -1.58 -8.26 -18.78
N CYS A 150 -1.84 -8.66 -17.54
CA CYS A 150 -2.26 -10.01 -17.19
C CYS A 150 -3.70 -10.24 -17.67
N LYS A 151 -3.88 -11.13 -18.65
CA LYS A 151 -5.20 -11.43 -19.24
C LYS A 151 -5.64 -12.86 -18.94
N THR A 152 -4.71 -13.72 -18.55
CA THR A 152 -4.94 -15.13 -18.30
C THR A 152 -4.59 -15.51 -16.86
N PRO A 153 -5.15 -16.62 -16.33
CA PRO A 153 -4.71 -17.19 -15.07
C PRO A 153 -3.20 -17.50 -15.02
N GLY A 154 -2.60 -17.86 -16.17
CA GLY A 154 -1.16 -18.10 -16.28
C GLY A 154 -0.35 -16.85 -16.00
N ASP A 155 -0.71 -15.72 -16.63
CA ASP A 155 -0.04 -14.43 -16.41
C ASP A 155 -0.10 -14.00 -14.92
N ILE A 156 -1.23 -14.27 -14.26
CA ILE A 156 -1.39 -13.97 -12.82
C ILE A 156 -0.51 -14.90 -11.99
N ASN A 157 -0.44 -16.18 -12.34
CA ASN A 157 0.36 -17.18 -11.62
C ASN A 157 1.87 -16.90 -11.71
N ASP A 158 2.33 -16.26 -12.79
CA ASP A 158 3.73 -15.89 -12.97
C ASP A 158 4.15 -14.72 -12.06
N ILE A 159 3.19 -13.92 -11.59
CA ILE A 159 3.43 -12.73 -10.78
C ILE A 159 3.03 -12.93 -9.31
N ILE A 160 1.92 -13.64 -9.07
CA ILE A 160 1.32 -13.81 -7.75
C ILE A 160 1.25 -15.28 -7.41
N LEU A 161 2.01 -15.67 -6.38
CA LEU A 161 1.95 -16.99 -5.77
C LEU A 161 1.31 -16.90 -4.38
N ALA A 162 0.15 -17.52 -4.21
CA ALA A 162 -0.55 -17.61 -2.92
C ALA A 162 -0.20 -18.91 -2.16
N GLU A 163 1.02 -19.39 -2.33
CA GLU A 163 1.54 -20.62 -1.71
C GLU A 163 2.75 -20.28 -0.83
N LEU A 164 3.04 -21.13 0.16
CA LEU A 164 4.25 -20.98 0.96
C LEU A 164 5.47 -21.25 0.09
N PRO A 165 6.48 -20.35 0.09
CA PRO A 165 7.76 -20.64 -0.55
C PRO A 165 8.42 -21.88 0.05
N SER A 166 9.32 -22.53 -0.69
CA SER A 166 10.05 -23.69 -0.18
C SER A 166 11.01 -23.28 0.93
N SER A 167 10.94 -23.90 2.11
CA SER A 167 11.87 -23.61 3.20
C SER A 167 13.32 -24.01 2.89
N THR A 168 13.54 -24.85 1.87
CA THR A 168 14.86 -25.28 1.42
C THR A 168 15.37 -24.44 0.25
N ASP A 169 14.52 -24.17 -0.74
CA ASP A 169 14.93 -23.50 -1.99
C ASP A 169 14.82 -21.98 -1.88
N ASP A 170 13.88 -21.47 -1.09
CA ASP A 170 13.70 -20.05 -0.78
C ASP A 170 13.44 -19.84 0.73
N PRO A 171 14.46 -20.05 1.58
CA PRO A 171 14.34 -19.87 3.02
C PRO A 171 14.01 -18.42 3.42
N THR A 172 14.43 -17.44 2.60
CA THR A 172 14.19 -16.02 2.85
C THR A 172 12.72 -15.67 2.63
N GLY A 173 12.16 -16.06 1.47
CA GLY A 173 10.74 -15.88 1.18
C GLY A 173 9.86 -16.67 2.14
N TYR A 174 10.23 -17.91 2.47
CA TYR A 174 9.51 -18.70 3.47
C TYR A 174 9.43 -17.95 4.80
N LYS A 175 10.58 -17.48 5.33
CA LYS A 175 10.63 -16.73 6.58
C LYS A 175 9.80 -15.45 6.54
N ALA A 176 9.89 -14.68 5.45
CA ALA A 176 9.14 -13.44 5.30
C ALA A 176 7.62 -13.70 5.30
N VAL A 177 7.17 -14.73 4.57
CA VAL A 177 5.76 -15.10 4.51
C VAL A 177 5.28 -15.63 5.87
N THR A 178 6.05 -16.48 6.54
CA THR A 178 5.66 -17.03 7.84
C THR A 178 5.63 -16.00 8.97
N ASP A 179 6.52 -15.01 8.93
CA ASP A 179 6.61 -13.99 9.98
C ASP A 179 5.54 -12.90 9.84
N ASP A 180 5.23 -12.50 8.61
CA ASP A 180 4.46 -11.27 8.35
C ASP A 180 3.15 -11.48 7.57
N MET A 181 2.99 -12.59 6.84
CA MET A 181 1.87 -12.78 5.87
C MET A 181 0.89 -13.90 6.23
N LEU A 182 1.10 -14.61 7.34
CA LEU A 182 0.19 -15.64 7.82
C LEU A 182 -0.96 -15.06 8.64
N HIS A 183 -2.15 -15.65 8.48
CA HIS A 183 -3.24 -15.39 9.39
C HIS A 183 -2.99 -16.16 10.68
N GLY A 184 -2.90 -15.46 11.81
CA GLY A 184 -2.80 -16.12 13.11
C GLY A 184 -4.08 -16.90 13.48
N PRO A 185 -4.04 -17.71 14.55
CA PRO A 185 -5.19 -18.46 15.03
C PRO A 185 -6.42 -17.55 15.23
N CYS A 186 -7.58 -18.03 14.79
CA CYS A 186 -8.84 -17.32 14.90
C CYS A 186 -10.02 -18.31 14.96
N GLY A 187 -11.25 -17.81 14.95
CA GLY A 187 -12.42 -18.69 15.04
C GLY A 187 -12.54 -19.36 16.41
N GLU A 188 -12.76 -20.66 16.43
CA GLU A 188 -12.89 -21.38 17.70
C GLU A 188 -11.58 -21.42 18.50
N ASP A 189 -10.43 -21.47 17.80
CA ASP A 189 -9.11 -21.55 18.42
C ASP A 189 -8.67 -20.25 19.10
N ALA A 190 -9.23 -19.12 18.66
CA ALA A 190 -9.03 -17.83 19.31
C ALA A 190 -10.26 -16.93 19.13
N ARG A 191 -11.14 -16.94 20.14
CA ARG A 191 -12.37 -16.11 20.15
C ARG A 191 -12.13 -14.64 20.50
N TYR A 192 -10.97 -14.32 21.09
CA TYR A 192 -10.64 -12.97 21.58
C TYR A 192 -10.04 -12.05 20.51
N VAL A 193 -9.65 -12.58 19.34
CA VAL A 193 -9.03 -11.78 18.28
C VAL A 193 -10.08 -10.92 17.55
N SER A 194 -9.65 -9.76 17.07
CA SER A 194 -10.55 -8.76 16.45
C SER A 194 -11.20 -9.22 15.15
N CYS A 195 -10.63 -10.22 14.46
CA CYS A 195 -11.25 -10.79 13.27
C CYS A 195 -12.38 -11.78 13.60
N ASN A 196 -12.60 -12.14 14.86
CA ASN A 196 -13.60 -13.14 15.23
C ASN A 196 -14.96 -12.51 15.53
N VAL A 197 -16.02 -13.04 14.91
CA VAL A 197 -17.40 -12.79 15.30
C VAL A 197 -18.13 -14.12 15.47
N LYS A 198 -18.58 -14.39 16.69
CA LYS A 198 -19.35 -15.60 17.07
C LYS A 198 -18.65 -16.91 16.68
N GLY A 199 -17.34 -17.01 16.91
CA GLY A 199 -16.56 -18.22 16.61
C GLY A 199 -16.16 -18.36 15.14
N LYS A 200 -16.47 -17.38 14.28
CA LYS A 200 -16.12 -17.37 12.86
C LYS A 200 -15.23 -16.18 12.52
N CYS A 201 -14.27 -16.40 11.63
CA CYS A 201 -13.42 -15.32 11.12
C CYS A 201 -14.21 -14.43 10.14
N LEU A 202 -14.30 -13.14 10.42
CA LEU A 202 -14.85 -12.09 9.55
C LEU A 202 -14.16 -12.03 8.18
N LYS A 203 -12.89 -12.43 8.12
CA LYS A 203 -12.12 -12.48 6.87
C LYS A 203 -12.25 -13.84 6.15
N HIS A 204 -13.06 -14.75 6.67
CA HIS A 204 -13.32 -16.08 6.11
C HIS A 204 -12.06 -16.95 5.97
N PHE A 205 -11.21 -16.99 7.00
CA PHE A 205 -10.14 -17.97 7.12
C PHE A 205 -10.62 -19.27 7.80
N PRO A 206 -10.05 -20.44 7.44
CA PRO A 206 -9.12 -20.63 6.32
C PRO A 206 -9.83 -20.46 4.97
N LYS A 207 -9.13 -19.93 3.96
CA LYS A 207 -9.68 -19.80 2.61
C LYS A 207 -9.85 -21.18 1.97
N PRO A 208 -10.76 -21.35 0.99
CA PRO A 208 -10.83 -22.59 0.22
C PRO A 208 -9.52 -22.87 -0.54
N LEU A 209 -9.31 -24.15 -0.86
CA LEU A 209 -8.19 -24.64 -1.65
C LEU A 209 -8.61 -24.76 -3.12
N TYR A 210 -7.69 -24.44 -4.02
CA TYR A 210 -7.89 -24.49 -5.48
C TYR A 210 -6.60 -24.96 -6.15
N GLU A 211 -6.70 -25.93 -7.05
CA GLU A 211 -5.54 -26.47 -7.77
C GLU A 211 -4.94 -25.50 -8.78
N GLU A 212 -5.73 -24.54 -9.27
CA GLU A 212 -5.32 -23.56 -10.27
C GLU A 212 -5.98 -22.20 -9.99
N ILE A 213 -5.46 -21.13 -10.62
CA ILE A 213 -6.08 -19.81 -10.56
C ILE A 213 -7.35 -19.82 -11.42
N ILE A 214 -8.45 -19.30 -10.86
CA ILE A 214 -9.73 -19.19 -11.57
C ILE A 214 -10.15 -17.73 -11.58
N ILE A 215 -10.51 -17.19 -12.75
CA ILE A 215 -11.13 -15.86 -12.83
C ILE A 215 -12.64 -16.05 -12.66
N ASN A 216 -13.23 -15.40 -11.65
CA ASN A 216 -14.66 -15.52 -11.38
C ASN A 216 -15.50 -14.68 -12.37
N GLN A 217 -16.83 -14.75 -12.24
CA GLN A 217 -17.77 -14.04 -13.13
C GLN A 217 -17.63 -12.50 -13.05
N ASP A 218 -17.13 -11.99 -11.93
CA ASP A 218 -16.89 -10.57 -11.69
C ASP A 218 -15.49 -10.12 -12.17
N GLY A 219 -14.69 -11.03 -12.76
CA GLY A 219 -13.36 -10.74 -13.27
C GLY A 219 -12.24 -10.77 -12.23
N TYR A 220 -12.51 -11.17 -10.98
CA TYR A 220 -11.51 -11.27 -9.93
C TYR A 220 -10.83 -12.65 -9.90
N PRO A 221 -9.50 -12.71 -9.69
CA PRO A 221 -8.80 -13.97 -9.54
C PRO A 221 -9.09 -14.61 -8.17
N ILE A 222 -9.43 -15.88 -8.21
CA ILE A 222 -9.37 -16.82 -7.10
C ILE A 222 -8.02 -17.51 -7.20
N TYR A 223 -7.13 -17.23 -6.25
CA TYR A 223 -5.75 -17.70 -6.31
C TYR A 223 -5.62 -19.20 -6.04
N ARG A 224 -4.65 -19.82 -6.71
CA ARG A 224 -4.24 -21.21 -6.48
C ARG A 224 -3.76 -21.39 -5.04
N ARG A 225 -4.28 -22.42 -4.38
CA ARG A 225 -3.84 -22.91 -3.06
C ARG A 225 -4.01 -24.43 -3.05
N ARG A 226 -2.95 -25.15 -3.40
CA ARG A 226 -2.97 -26.63 -3.47
C ARG A 226 -2.97 -27.24 -2.08
N ASP A 227 -3.60 -28.41 -1.96
CA ASP A 227 -3.48 -29.22 -0.74
C ASP A 227 -2.12 -29.91 -0.71
N ASN A 228 -1.16 -29.31 0.00
CA ASN A 228 0.18 -29.84 0.18
C ASN A 228 0.41 -30.40 1.60
N ALA A 229 -0.67 -30.71 2.33
CA ALA A 229 -0.65 -31.15 3.74
C ALA A 229 -0.02 -30.15 4.73
N VAL A 230 0.33 -28.94 4.30
CA VAL A 230 0.79 -27.85 5.16
C VAL A 230 -0.35 -26.86 5.33
N THR A 231 -1.05 -26.94 6.46
CA THR A 231 -2.16 -26.03 6.80
C THR A 231 -1.80 -25.18 8.01
N PHE A 232 -1.97 -23.86 7.90
CA PHE A 232 -1.85 -22.87 8.96
C PHE A 232 -3.08 -21.96 8.93
#